data_AF-A0A967I2Y6-F1
#
_entry.id   AF-A0A967I2Y6-F1
#
_cell.length_a   1.000
_cell.length_b   1.000
_cell.length_c   1.000
_cell.angle_alpha   90.00
_cell.angle_beta   90.00
_cell.angle_gamma   90.00
#
_symmetry.space_group_name_H-M   'P 1'
#
loop_
_entity.id
_entity.type
_entity.pdbx_description
1 polymer ?
#
loop_
_entity_poly.entity_id
_entity_poly.type
_entity_poly.pdbx_seq_one_letter_code
_entity_poly.pdbx_strand_id
1 'polypeptide(L)'
;QIFFKQKPYQFAKMDGRSVVKLHLPFITKKEIDLSKIGDELIIKIGNFKKNIVLPRAYAVLEPRKARLEEDYLLIEFGGSSE
;
A
#
# COMPACT_ATOMS: atom_id res chain seq x y z
N GLN A 1 -10.31 2.05 -26.53
CA GLN A 1 -8.85 1.89 -26.34
C GLN A 1 -8.57 1.92 -24.84
N ILE A 2 -7.97 0.89 -24.26
CA ILE A 2 -7.68 0.83 -22.82
C ILE A 2 -6.29 1.42 -22.60
N PHE A 3 -6.22 2.62 -22.00
CA PHE A 3 -4.97 3.23 -21.56
C PHE A 3 -4.71 2.79 -20.11
N PHE A 4 -3.53 2.23 -19.86
CA PHE A 4 -3.00 1.64 -18.62
C PHE A 4 -3.29 0.15 -18.35
N LYS A 5 -2.30 -0.66 -18.75
CA LYS A 5 -2.16 -2.11 -18.48
C LYS A 5 -1.26 -2.39 -17.27
N GLN A 6 -1.05 -1.41 -16.39
CA GLN A 6 -0.24 -1.57 -15.18
C GLN A 6 -1.16 -1.72 -13.96
N LYS A 7 -0.94 -2.78 -13.18
CA LYS A 7 -1.63 -2.92 -11.88
C LYS A 7 -1.16 -1.76 -10.99
N PRO A 8 -2.08 -0.91 -10.50
CA PRO A 8 -1.68 0.27 -9.75
C PRO A 8 -0.97 -0.06 -8.43
N TYR A 9 -1.18 -1.28 -7.92
CA TYR A 9 -0.48 -1.85 -6.77
C TYR A 9 -0.12 -3.31 -7.02
N GLN A 10 0.85 -3.81 -6.25
CA GLN A 10 1.27 -5.19 -6.22
C GLN A 10 1.48 -5.66 -4.77
N PHE A 11 1.04 -6.89 -4.49
CA PHE A 11 1.40 -7.63 -3.29
C PHE A 11 2.70 -8.39 -3.57
N ALA A 12 3.72 -8.17 -2.76
CA ALA A 12 5.04 -8.79 -2.90
C ALA A 12 5.56 -9.29 -1.56
N LYS A 13 6.57 -10.15 -1.61
CA LYS A 13 7.44 -10.43 -0.47
C LYS A 13 8.83 -9.87 -0.77
N MET A 14 9.36 -9.06 0.13
CA MET A 14 10.70 -8.48 0.04
C MET A 14 11.44 -8.81 1.35
N ASP A 15 12.59 -9.47 1.25
CA ASP A 15 13.41 -9.86 2.41
C ASP A 15 12.61 -10.62 3.50
N GLY A 16 11.71 -11.50 3.06
CA GLY A 16 10.83 -12.28 3.96
C GLY A 16 9.63 -11.52 4.52
N ARG A 17 9.46 -10.23 4.21
CA ARG A 17 8.36 -9.38 4.69
C ARG A 17 7.27 -9.23 3.64
N SER A 18 6.01 -9.22 4.09
CA SER A 18 4.86 -8.93 3.25
C SER A 18 4.82 -7.44 2.91
N VAL A 19 4.83 -7.08 1.64
CA VAL A 19 4.85 -5.69 1.17
C VAL A 19 3.73 -5.41 0.17
N VAL A 20 3.07 -4.26 0.32
CA VAL A 20 2.21 -3.67 -0.73
C VAL A 20 3.02 -2.56 -1.41
N LYS A 21 3.23 -2.69 -2.71
CA LYS A 21 3.91 -1.70 -3.55
C LYS A 21 2.88 -0.95 -4.38
N LEU A 22 2.81 0.37 -4.24
CA LEU A 22 1.85 1.23 -4.94
C LEU A 22 2.61 2.20 -5.84
N HIS A 23 2.28 2.24 -7.13
CA HIS A 23 2.86 3.23 -8.05
C HIS A 23 2.14 4.57 -7.87
N LEU A 24 2.89 5.59 -7.50
CA LEU A 24 2.45 6.96 -7.24
C LEU A 24 3.40 7.95 -7.93
N PRO A 25 3.39 7.98 -9.28
CA PRO A 25 4.19 8.96 -9.98
C PRO A 25 3.71 10.35 -9.56
N PHE A 26 4.65 11.30 -9.41
CA PHE A 26 4.40 12.71 -9.06
C PHE A 26 4.10 13.03 -7.58
N ILE A 27 4.31 12.09 -6.63
CA ILE A 27 4.25 12.42 -5.20
C ILE A 27 5.63 12.79 -4.67
N THR A 28 5.84 14.07 -4.36
CA THR A 28 6.98 14.56 -3.60
C THR A 28 6.59 14.73 -2.13
N LYS A 29 7.16 13.92 -1.22
CA LYS A 29 7.02 14.00 0.26
C LYS A 29 5.73 14.68 0.77
N LYS A 30 4.55 14.20 0.33
CA LYS A 30 3.26 14.63 0.89
C LYS A 30 2.99 13.85 2.17
N GLU A 31 2.17 14.41 3.04
CA GLU A 31 1.63 13.65 4.17
C GLU A 31 0.83 12.46 3.63
N ILE A 32 1.29 11.25 3.99
CA ILE A 32 0.62 10.00 3.68
C ILE A 32 0.00 9.50 4.98
N ASP A 33 -1.32 9.36 4.98
CA ASP A 33 -2.08 8.73 6.05
C ASP A 33 -2.49 7.33 5.59
N LEU A 34 -2.16 6.34 6.42
CA LEU A 34 -2.47 4.93 6.22
C LEU A 34 -3.37 4.46 7.34
N SER A 35 -4.50 3.86 6.97
CA SER A 35 -5.40 3.20 7.92
C SER A 35 -5.88 1.88 7.33
N LYS A 36 -6.13 0.91 8.19
CA LYS A 36 -6.69 -0.39 7.82
C LYS A 36 -8.03 -0.57 8.52
N ILE A 37 -9.06 -0.98 7.77
CA ILE A 37 -10.39 -1.27 8.29
C ILE A 37 -10.80 -2.65 7.77
N GLY A 38 -10.81 -3.64 8.67
CA GLY A 38 -11.00 -5.04 8.29
C GLY A 38 -9.97 -5.46 7.24
N ASP A 39 -10.47 -5.84 6.06
CA ASP A 39 -9.67 -6.31 4.93
C ASP A 39 -9.34 -5.19 3.93
N GLU A 40 -9.63 -3.92 4.25
CA GLU A 40 -9.30 -2.78 3.40
C GLU A 40 -8.13 -1.97 3.95
N LEU A 41 -7.18 -1.65 3.07
CA LEU A 41 -6.17 -0.64 3.29
C LEU A 41 -6.60 0.67 2.63
N ILE A 42 -6.70 1.72 3.44
CA ILE A 42 -7.04 3.07 3.03
C ILE A 42 -5.76 3.90 3.04
N ILE A 43 -5.47 4.52 1.89
CA ILE A 43 -4.30 5.35 1.66
C ILE A 43 -4.78 6.74 1.29
N LYS A 44 -4.44 7.74 2.10
CA LYS A 44 -4.74 9.15 1.85
C LYS A 44 -3.46 9.92 1.59
N ILE A 45 -3.45 10.71 0.52
CA ILE A 45 -2.31 11.51 0.07
C ILE A 45 -2.84 12.88 -0.35
N GLY A 46 -2.78 13.86 0.55
CA GLY A 46 -3.50 15.13 0.37
C GLY A 46 -4.99 14.89 0.09
N ASN A 47 -5.48 15.36 -1.06
CA ASN A 47 -6.88 15.21 -1.48
C ASN A 47 -7.18 13.88 -2.20
N PHE A 48 -6.17 13.03 -2.41
CA PHE A 48 -6.34 11.73 -3.04
C PHE A 48 -6.56 10.65 -1.99
N LYS A 49 -7.62 9.85 -2.16
CA LYS A 49 -7.91 8.67 -1.33
C LYS A 49 -8.00 7.43 -2.22
N LYS A 50 -7.32 6.37 -1.80
CA LYS A 50 -7.36 5.07 -2.47
C LYS A 50 -7.66 3.98 -1.45
N ASN A 51 -8.61 3.12 -1.80
CA ASN A 51 -8.93 1.93 -1.05
C ASN A 51 -8.40 0.71 -1.81
N ILE A 52 -7.73 -0.19 -1.09
CA ILE A 52 -7.18 -1.43 -1.63
C ILE A 52 -7.75 -2.57 -0.79
N VAL A 53 -8.41 -3.51 -1.44
CA VAL A 53 -8.83 -4.75 -0.79
C VAL A 53 -7.59 -5.63 -0.61
N LEU A 54 -7.31 -6.01 0.63
CA LEU A 54 -6.22 -6.87 1.02
C LEU A 54 -6.63 -8.34 0.85
N PRO A 55 -5.79 -9.17 0.18
CA PRO A 55 -5.91 -10.60 0.26
C PRO A 55 -5.79 -11.06 1.72
N ARG A 56 -6.41 -12.21 2.04
CA ARG A 56 -6.42 -12.78 3.41
C ARG A 56 -5.04 -12.82 4.09
N ALA A 57 -3.98 -13.11 3.33
CA ALA A 57 -2.61 -13.16 3.85
C ALA A 57 -2.06 -11.79 4.34
N TYR A 58 -2.64 -10.68 3.89
CA TYR A 58 -2.31 -9.32 4.32
C TYR A 58 -3.35 -8.75 5.29
N ALA A 59 -4.62 -9.16 5.15
CA ALA A 59 -5.72 -8.69 6.00
C ALA A 59 -5.54 -9.04 7.49
N VAL A 60 -4.88 -10.18 7.79
CA VAL A 60 -4.56 -10.59 9.17
C VAL A 60 -3.32 -9.88 9.75
N LEU A 61 -2.64 -9.08 8.93
CA LEU A 61 -1.42 -8.37 9.31
C LEU A 61 -1.71 -6.88 9.46
N GLU A 62 -0.89 -6.20 10.26
CA GLU A 62 -0.95 -4.75 10.43
C GLU A 62 0.14 -4.04 9.60
N PRO A 63 -0.15 -2.86 9.02
CA PRO A 63 0.87 -2.04 8.38
C PRO A 63 1.86 -1.53 9.45
N ARG A 64 3.14 -1.83 9.28
CA ARG A 64 4.21 -1.51 10.24
C ARG A 64 5.06 -0.32 9.81
N LYS A 65 5.31 -0.19 8.52
CA LYS A 65 6.18 0.85 7.98
C LYS A 65 5.75 1.23 6.57
N ALA A 66 5.85 2.51 6.26
CA ALA A 66 5.66 3.03 4.92
C ALA A 66 6.90 3.81 4.50
N ARG A 67 7.37 3.60 3.28
CA ARG A 67 8.47 4.37 2.68
C ARG A 67 8.19 4.69 1.23
N LEU A 68 8.58 5.88 0.80
CA LEU A 68 8.62 6.25 -0.60
C LEU A 68 10.00 5.94 -1.16
N GLU A 69 10.05 5.15 -2.23
CA GLU A 69 11.25 4.86 -3.01
C GLU A 69 10.96 5.15 -4.48
N GLU A 70 11.68 6.11 -5.05
CA GLU A 70 11.42 6.62 -6.40
C GLU A 70 9.95 7.07 -6.53
N ASP A 71 9.18 6.45 -7.44
CA ASP A 71 7.76 6.70 -7.66
C ASP A 71 6.85 5.68 -6.94
N TYR A 72 7.38 4.93 -5.97
CA TYR A 72 6.64 3.86 -5.29
C TYR A 72 6.49 4.09 -3.79
N LEU A 73 5.27 3.89 -3.30
CA LEU A 73 5.01 3.70 -1.87
C LEU A 73 5.08 2.21 -1.55
N LEU A 74 6.00 1.86 -0.65
CA LEU A 74 6.18 0.51 -0.12
C LEU A 74 5.63 0.49 1.30
N ILE A 75 4.65 -0.39 1.54
CA ILE A 75 4.00 -0.57 2.83
C ILE A 75 4.33 -1.97 3.32
N GLU A 76 5.15 -2.06 4.36
CA GLU A 76 5.52 -3.31 5.03
C GLU A 76 4.41 -3.72 6.01
N PHE A 77 3.96 -4.96 5.91
CA PHE A 77 2.98 -5.60 6.78
C PHE A 77 3.67 -6.63 7.67
N GLY A 78 3.25 -6.69 8.94
CA GLY A 78 3.80 -7.65 9.89
C GLY A 78 3.09 -7.65 11.24
N GLY A 79 3.41 -8.67 12.05
CA GLY A 79 2.67 -8.99 13.27
C GLY A 79 1.21 -9.36 12.99
N SER A 80 0.47 -9.70 14.03
CA SER A 80 -0.96 -10.03 13.95
C SER A 80 -1.81 -8.82 14.31
N SER A 81 -2.98 -8.70 13.68
CA SER A 81 -4.06 -7.83 14.15
C SER A 81 -4.76 -8.51 15.35
N GLU A 82 -4.11 -8.53 16.51
CA GLU A 82 -4.74 -8.92 17.79
C GLU A 82 -5.32 -7.69 18.49
#